data_AF-A0A4Y2BWD3-F1
#
_entry.id   AF-A0A4Y2BWD3-F1
#
_cell.length_a   1.000
_cell.length_b   1.000
_cell.length_c   1.000
_cell.angle_alpha   90.00
_cell.angle_beta   90.00
_cell.angle_gamma   90.00
#
_symmetry.space_group_name_H-M   'P 1'
#
loop_
_entity.id
_entity.type
_entity.pdbx_description
1 polymer ?
#
loop_
_entity_poly.entity_id
_entity_poly.type
_entity_poly.pdbx_seq_one_letter_code
_entity_poly.pdbx_strand_id
1 'polypeptide(L)'
;MCRPNCETFVMHYIETLGFPVFAKLLQLVPDRLKIAKLEYQHMLDLSHMLPSNSNYASPLHMVPKNRSDDWRPVGDYRALNAQAEKDKYPIPNVLDFTSKLHGTKIFSHIDLVKAFHQVPIAPEDVHKTAICTSSNSSRDL
;
A
#
# COMPACT_ATOMS: atom_id res chain seq x y z
N MET A 1 2.42 3.33 7.98
CA MET A 1 2.19 4.22 9.14
C MET A 1 2.86 5.56 8.91
N CYS A 2 2.30 6.64 9.49
CA CYS A 2 2.75 8.03 9.28
C CYS A 2 4.15 8.30 9.85
N ARG A 3 4.88 9.21 9.21
CA ARG A 3 6.10 9.81 9.79
C ARG A 3 5.78 10.45 11.15
N PRO A 4 6.71 10.43 12.12
CA PRO A 4 6.45 10.85 13.51
C PRO A 4 6.00 12.32 13.71
N ASN A 5 6.03 13.17 12.67
CA ASN A 5 5.65 14.59 12.76
C ASN A 5 4.56 15.02 11.75
N CYS A 6 3.74 14.09 11.26
CA CYS A 6 2.65 14.42 10.34
C CYS A 6 1.31 14.23 11.05
N GLU A 7 0.87 15.25 11.79
CA GLU A 7 -0.52 15.36 12.27
C GLU A 7 -1.42 15.59 11.06
N THR A 8 -1.73 14.51 10.36
CA THR A 8 -2.75 14.51 9.30
C THR A 8 -4.11 14.32 9.97
N PHE A 9 -5.06 15.20 9.67
CA PHE A 9 -6.43 15.12 10.20
C PHE A 9 -7.25 13.96 9.60
N VAL A 10 -6.66 13.18 8.68
CA VAL A 10 -7.36 12.17 7.88
C VAL A 10 -6.61 10.85 7.94
N MET A 11 -7.32 9.79 8.30
CA MET A 11 -6.84 8.41 8.34
C MET A 11 -7.56 7.60 7.25
N HIS A 12 -6.91 6.57 6.74
CA HIS A 12 -7.54 5.61 5.84
C HIS A 12 -8.15 4.46 6.63
N TYR A 13 -9.46 4.27 6.46
CA TYR A 13 -10.24 3.18 7.06
C TYR A 13 -10.52 2.10 6.01
N ILE A 14 -10.46 0.84 6.42
CA ILE A 14 -10.69 -0.33 5.57
C ILE A 14 -11.82 -1.15 6.20
N GLU A 15 -13.06 -0.72 5.98
CA GLU A 15 -14.24 -1.42 6.46
C GLU A 15 -14.43 -2.72 5.68
N THR A 16 -14.40 -3.87 6.37
CA THR A 16 -14.53 -5.19 5.74
C THR A 16 -15.78 -5.91 6.21
N LEU A 17 -16.51 -6.51 5.28
CA LEU A 17 -17.69 -7.33 5.57
C LEU A 17 -17.29 -8.81 5.49
N GLY A 18 -16.76 -9.37 6.58
CA GLY A 18 -16.49 -10.80 6.65
C GLY A 18 -15.33 -11.23 7.54
N PHE A 19 -14.95 -12.51 7.38
CA PHE A 19 -13.83 -13.12 8.08
C PHE A 19 -12.48 -12.68 7.49
N PRO A 20 -11.40 -12.68 8.29
CA PRO A 20 -10.06 -12.38 7.83
C PRO A 20 -9.65 -13.16 6.57
N VAL A 21 -9.02 -12.46 5.63
CA VAL A 21 -8.51 -13.05 4.40
C VAL A 21 -7.13 -13.63 4.64
N PHE A 22 -6.98 -14.94 4.40
CA PHE A 22 -5.69 -15.61 4.43
C PHE A 22 -5.36 -16.19 3.05
N ALA A 23 -4.21 -15.80 2.50
CA ALA A 23 -3.66 -16.37 1.29
C ALA A 23 -2.46 -17.26 1.60
N LYS A 24 -2.35 -18.35 0.83
CA LYS A 24 -1.18 -19.22 0.86
C LYS A 24 0.05 -18.43 0.44
N LEU A 25 1.14 -18.65 1.17
CA LEU A 25 2.43 -18.07 0.86
C LEU A 25 2.93 -18.46 -0.53
N LEU A 26 3.39 -17.47 -1.30
CA LEU A 26 4.02 -17.68 -2.60
C LEU A 26 5.54 -17.89 -2.41
N GLN A 27 6.06 -18.97 -3.00
CA GLN A 27 7.50 -19.19 -3.04
C GLN A 27 8.16 -18.27 -4.09
N LEU A 28 9.11 -17.46 -3.64
CA LEU A 28 9.89 -16.60 -4.52
C LEU A 28 11.23 -17.26 -4.89
N VAL A 29 11.68 -16.99 -6.12
CA VAL A 29 13.03 -17.33 -6.58
C VAL A 29 14.07 -16.58 -5.73
N PRO A 30 15.24 -17.17 -5.40
CA PRO A 30 16.19 -16.59 -4.45
C PRO A 30 16.58 -15.12 -4.71
N ASP A 31 16.83 -14.75 -5.97
CA ASP A 31 17.19 -13.37 -6.33
C ASP A 31 16.07 -12.38 -6.02
N ARG A 32 14.82 -12.77 -6.32
CA ARG A 32 13.62 -11.97 -6.03
C ARG A 32 13.36 -11.87 -4.54
N LEU A 33 13.61 -12.95 -3.79
CA LEU A 33 13.51 -12.94 -2.33
C LEU A 33 14.51 -11.97 -1.71
N LYS A 34 15.74 -11.89 -2.23
CA LYS A 34 16.75 -10.95 -1.76
C LYS A 34 16.31 -9.50 -1.99
N ILE A 35 15.79 -9.18 -3.17
CA ILE A 35 15.26 -7.84 -3.50
C ILE A 35 14.10 -7.49 -2.57
N ALA A 36 13.14 -8.42 -2.40
CA ALA A 36 12.01 -8.22 -1.51
C ALA A 36 12.45 -7.90 -0.08
N LYS A 37 13.38 -8.69 0.49
CA LYS A 37 13.90 -8.48 1.85
C LYS A 37 14.55 -7.11 2.03
N LEU A 38 15.36 -6.67 1.07
CA LEU A 38 16.02 -5.36 1.12
C LEU A 38 15.00 -4.22 1.14
N GLU A 39 13.99 -4.30 0.28
CA GLU A 39 12.95 -3.28 0.22
C GLU A 39 12.07 -3.28 1.49
N TYR A 40 11.75 -4.46 2.04
CA TYR A 40 11.03 -4.54 3.33
C TYR A 40 11.81 -3.91 4.47
N GLN A 41 13.11 -4.20 4.56
CA GLN A 41 13.96 -3.57 5.58
C GLN A 41 13.95 -2.05 5.43
N HIS A 42 14.11 -1.55 4.20
CA HIS A 42 14.05 -0.11 3.93
C HIS A 42 12.70 0.50 4.35
N MET A 43 11.59 -0.20 4.10
CA MET A 43 10.26 0.25 4.50
C MET A 43 10.01 0.18 6.01
N LEU A 44 10.67 -0.74 6.74
CA LEU A 44 10.69 -0.78 8.21
C LEU A 44 11.47 0.42 8.77
N ASP A 45 12.65 0.70 8.20
CA ASP A 45 13.48 1.85 8.61
C ASP A 45 12.74 3.19 8.40
N LEU A 46 11.94 3.28 7.33
CA LEU A 46 11.07 4.43 7.06
C LEU A 46 9.79 4.47 7.91
N SER A 47 9.58 3.50 8.81
CA SER A 47 8.36 3.34 9.62
C SER A 47 7.08 3.21 8.79
N HIS A 48 7.18 2.74 7.55
CA HIS A 48 6.02 2.51 6.68
C HIS A 48 5.34 1.17 7.01
N MET A 49 6.11 0.18 7.44
CA MET A 49 5.64 -1.14 7.88
C MET A 49 6.07 -1.46 9.30
N LEU A 50 5.47 -2.50 9.87
CA LEU A 50 5.73 -3.02 11.21
C LEU A 50 5.53 -4.55 11.19
N PRO A 51 6.34 -5.33 11.94
CA PRO A 51 6.07 -6.73 12.20
C PRO A 51 4.71 -6.92 12.88
N SER A 52 3.88 -7.85 12.40
CA SER A 52 2.55 -8.08 12.97
C SER A 52 2.23 -9.56 13.12
N ASN A 53 1.37 -9.87 14.09
CA ASN A 53 0.76 -11.18 14.26
C ASN A 53 -0.73 -11.07 13.89
N SER A 54 -1.01 -10.88 12.61
CA SER A 54 -2.38 -10.66 12.10
C SER A 54 -3.02 -11.97 11.63
N ASN A 55 -4.34 -12.04 11.76
CA ASN A 55 -5.16 -13.09 11.14
C ASN A 55 -5.38 -12.86 9.63
N TYR A 56 -5.01 -11.68 9.11
CA TYR A 56 -4.98 -11.40 7.69
C TYR A 56 -3.60 -11.72 7.11
N ALA A 57 -3.57 -12.22 5.88
CA ALA A 57 -2.34 -12.48 5.15
C ALA A 57 -2.58 -12.35 3.64
N SER A 58 -2.13 -11.25 3.06
CA SER A 58 -2.06 -11.06 1.61
C SER A 58 -0.74 -11.62 1.06
N PRO A 59 -0.74 -12.33 -0.09
CA PRO A 59 0.47 -12.90 -0.64
C PRO A 59 1.33 -11.83 -1.30
N LEU A 60 2.64 -12.02 -1.24
CA LEU A 60 3.60 -11.16 -1.90
C LEU A 60 3.80 -11.54 -3.38
N HIS A 61 3.69 -10.55 -4.26
CA HIS A 61 4.04 -10.63 -5.67
C HIS A 61 5.23 -9.74 -6.03
N MET A 62 6.04 -10.19 -6.98
CA MET A 62 7.17 -9.43 -7.51
C MET A 62 6.86 -8.98 -8.93
N VAL A 63 6.92 -7.68 -9.18
CA VAL A 63 6.58 -7.09 -10.49
C VAL A 63 7.78 -6.33 -11.05
N PRO A 64 8.16 -6.54 -12.32
CA PRO A 64 9.25 -5.79 -12.93
C PRO A 64 8.86 -4.32 -13.13
N LYS A 65 9.83 -3.42 -13.03
CA LYS A 65 9.68 -2.02 -13.43
C LYS A 65 9.90 -1.93 -14.94
N ASN A 66 9.00 -1.24 -15.66
CA ASN A 66 8.91 -1.26 -17.13
C ASN A 66 10.14 -0.68 -17.88
N ARG A 67 11.20 -0.24 -17.18
CA ARG A 67 12.37 0.44 -17.77
C ARG A 67 13.70 0.15 -17.06
N SER A 68 13.70 -0.74 -16.08
CA SER A 68 14.90 -1.11 -15.30
C SER A 68 14.84 -2.60 -15.01
N ASP A 69 15.98 -3.25 -14.83
CA ASP A 69 16.05 -4.64 -14.33
C ASP A 69 15.72 -4.75 -12.83
N ASP A 70 14.90 -3.81 -12.35
CA ASP A 70 14.56 -3.63 -10.95
C ASP A 70 13.14 -4.12 -10.70
N TRP A 71 12.92 -4.69 -9.53
CA TRP A 71 11.69 -5.38 -9.16
C TRP A 71 11.06 -4.71 -7.95
N ARG A 72 9.73 -4.57 -7.97
CA ARG A 72 8.98 -4.07 -6.82
C ARG A 72 8.22 -5.19 -6.11
N PRO A 73 8.34 -5.33 -4.78
CA PRO A 73 7.42 -6.13 -4.00
C PRO A 73 6.04 -5.45 -3.98
N VAL A 74 4.99 -6.24 -4.20
CA VAL A 74 3.59 -5.79 -4.23
C VAL A 74 2.75 -6.77 -3.42
N GLY A 75 2.03 -6.28 -2.41
CA GLY A 75 1.02 -7.08 -1.72
C GLY A 75 -0.21 -7.26 -2.61
N ASP A 76 -0.68 -8.50 -2.76
CA ASP A 76 -1.92 -8.78 -3.48
C ASP A 76 -3.13 -8.66 -2.53
N TYR A 77 -3.78 -7.50 -2.59
CA TYR A 77 -4.97 -7.18 -1.80
C TYR A 77 -6.27 -7.51 -2.52
N ARG A 78 -6.28 -8.26 -3.63
CA ARG A 78 -7.52 -8.52 -4.39
C ARG A 78 -8.62 -9.17 -3.53
N ALA A 79 -8.25 -10.13 -2.69
CA ALA A 79 -9.20 -10.80 -1.82
C ALA A 79 -9.68 -9.89 -0.66
N LEU A 80 -8.80 -9.04 -0.11
CA LEU A 80 -9.16 -8.01 0.86
C LEU A 80 -10.13 -6.98 0.24
N ASN A 81 -9.79 -6.46 -0.94
CA ASN A 81 -10.56 -5.45 -1.67
C ASN A 81 -11.95 -5.97 -2.11
N ALA A 82 -12.12 -7.28 -2.25
CA ALA A 82 -13.41 -7.89 -2.57
C ALA A 82 -14.38 -7.90 -1.37
N GLN A 83 -13.84 -7.92 -0.15
CA GLN A 83 -14.62 -7.84 1.10
C GLN A 83 -14.75 -6.42 1.63
N ALA A 84 -13.88 -5.50 1.19
CA ALA A 84 -13.90 -4.12 1.62
C ALA A 84 -15.11 -3.37 1.05
N GLU A 85 -15.75 -2.56 1.89
CA GLU A 85 -16.77 -1.63 1.44
C GLU A 85 -16.15 -0.58 0.50
N LYS A 86 -16.79 -0.37 -0.65
CA LYS A 86 -16.27 0.56 -1.65
C LYS A 86 -16.62 1.98 -1.26
N ASP A 87 -15.62 2.76 -0.90
CA ASP A 87 -15.76 4.21 -0.77
C ASP A 87 -16.14 4.81 -2.15
N LYS A 88 -17.31 5.43 -2.21
CA LYS A 88 -17.82 6.10 -3.41
C LYS A 88 -17.58 7.60 -3.31
N TYR A 89 -16.32 7.99 -3.29
CA TYR A 89 -15.98 9.40 -3.42
C TYR A 89 -16.20 9.86 -4.88
N PRO A 90 -17.02 10.90 -5.12
CA PRO A 90 -17.28 11.38 -6.48
C PRO A 90 -16.01 12.05 -7.03
N ILE A 91 -15.36 11.38 -7.99
CA ILE A 91 -14.24 11.98 -8.73
C ILE A 91 -14.83 13.07 -9.64
N PRO A 92 -14.34 14.33 -9.58
CA PRO A 92 -14.83 15.40 -10.43
C PRO A 92 -14.73 15.03 -11.91
N ASN A 93 -15.75 15.41 -12.69
CA ASN A 93 -15.72 15.22 -14.13
C ASN A 93 -14.59 16.07 -14.74
N VAL A 94 -13.81 15.46 -15.64
CA VAL A 94 -12.71 16.13 -16.36
C VAL A 94 -13.22 17.34 -17.14
N LEU A 95 -14.43 17.27 -17.73
CA LEU A 95 -15.03 18.39 -18.45
C LEU A 95 -15.30 19.58 -17.52
N ASP A 96 -15.90 19.32 -16.35
CA ASP A 96 -16.15 20.36 -15.33
C ASP A 96 -14.84 20.99 -14.86
N PHE A 97 -13.79 20.18 -14.69
CA PHE A 97 -12.45 20.66 -14.35
C PHE A 97 -11.89 21.57 -15.46
N THR A 98 -11.95 21.16 -16.72
CA THR A 98 -11.44 21.98 -17.84
C THR A 98 -12.22 23.28 -18.04
N SER A 99 -13.53 23.28 -17.81
CA SER A 99 -14.35 24.50 -17.90
C SER A 99 -13.92 25.57 -16.89
N LYS A 100 -13.56 25.15 -15.67
CA LYS A 100 -13.05 26.05 -14.62
C LYS A 100 -11.69 26.66 -14.95
N LEU A 101 -10.91 26.01 -15.80
CA LEU A 101 -9.60 26.48 -16.26
C LEU A 101 -9.70 27.40 -17.48
N HIS A 102 -10.88 27.53 -18.10
CA HIS A 102 -11.06 28.34 -19.29
C HIS A 102 -10.70 29.81 -19.02
N GLY A 103 -9.80 30.38 -19.84
CA GLY A 103 -9.34 31.76 -19.73
C GLY A 103 -8.18 31.98 -18.75
N THR A 104 -7.79 30.97 -17.97
CA THR A 104 -6.55 31.02 -17.18
C THR A 104 -5.33 30.90 -18.08
N LYS A 105 -4.27 31.66 -17.78
CA LYS A 105 -3.06 31.76 -18.61
C LYS A 105 -1.83 31.09 -18.01
N ILE A 106 -1.83 30.87 -16.69
CA ILE A 106 -0.70 30.33 -15.94
C ILE A 106 -1.21 29.12 -15.17
N PHE A 107 -0.50 27.99 -15.32
CA PHE A 107 -0.80 26.73 -14.67
C PHE A 107 0.40 26.29 -13.84
N SER A 108 0.13 25.72 -12.67
CA SER A 108 1.11 24.96 -11.90
C SER A 108 0.55 23.57 -11.61
N HIS A 109 1.43 22.58 -11.59
CA HIS A 109 1.08 21.20 -11.25
C HIS A 109 1.96 20.77 -10.09
N ILE A 110 1.32 20.16 -9.09
CA ILE A 110 1.98 19.65 -7.90
C ILE A 110 1.79 18.14 -7.91
N ASP A 111 2.88 17.39 -7.93
CA ASP A 111 2.87 15.94 -7.80
C ASP A 111 3.29 15.54 -6.37
N LEU A 112 2.51 14.65 -5.76
CA LEU A 112 2.75 14.17 -4.41
C LEU A 112 3.62 12.92 -4.44
N VAL A 113 4.89 13.06 -4.05
CA VAL A 113 5.84 11.95 -4.00
C VAL A 113 5.35 10.87 -3.03
N LYS A 114 5.13 9.65 -3.56
CA LYS A 114 4.63 8.50 -2.78
C LYS A 114 3.38 8.85 -1.96
N ALA A 115 2.41 9.56 -2.57
CA ALA A 115 1.19 10.06 -1.92
C ALA A 115 0.49 9.01 -1.02
N PHE A 116 0.41 7.75 -1.48
CA PHE A 116 -0.23 6.66 -0.73
C PHE A 116 0.40 6.39 0.65
N HIS A 117 1.70 6.68 0.84
CA HIS A 117 2.37 6.48 2.13
C HIS A 117 2.23 7.69 3.07
N GLN A 118 1.69 8.81 2.57
CA GLN A 118 1.52 10.03 3.36
C GLN A 118 0.26 9.97 4.23
N VAL A 119 -0.77 9.25 3.78
CA VAL A 119 -1.99 9.03 4.55
C VAL A 119 -1.82 7.80 5.44
N PRO A 120 -1.93 7.94 6.77
CA PRO A 120 -1.84 6.83 7.70
C PRO A 120 -3.09 5.94 7.60
N ILE A 121 -2.90 4.63 7.82
CA ILE A 121 -4.01 3.70 8.05
C ILE A 121 -4.45 3.84 9.50
N ALA A 122 -5.76 3.81 9.74
CA ALA A 122 -6.32 3.83 11.09
C ALA A 122 -5.74 2.67 11.93
N PRO A 123 -5.32 2.88 13.20
CA PRO A 123 -4.65 1.86 14.02
C PRO A 123 -5.40 0.52 14.09
N GLU A 124 -6.73 0.58 14.14
CA GLU A 124 -7.65 -0.55 14.13
C GLU A 124 -7.58 -1.38 12.85
N ASP A 125 -7.20 -0.79 11.71
CA ASP A 125 -7.20 -1.42 10.39
C ASP A 125 -5.82 -1.83 9.89
N VAL A 126 -4.74 -1.43 10.58
CA VAL A 126 -3.35 -1.76 10.21
C VAL A 126 -3.15 -3.27 10.03
N HIS A 127 -3.80 -4.08 10.86
CA HIS A 127 -3.69 -5.53 10.81
C HIS A 127 -4.27 -6.13 9.51
N LYS A 128 -5.23 -5.46 8.86
CA LYS A 128 -5.88 -5.93 7.61
C LYS A 128 -4.92 -5.90 6.42
N THR A 129 -3.91 -5.04 6.44
CA THR A 129 -2.90 -4.89 5.38
C THR A 129 -1.67 -5.78 5.56
N ALA A 130 -1.75 -6.83 6.38
CA ALA A 130 -0.63 -7.72 6.62
C ALA A 130 -0.26 -8.52 5.35
N ILE A 131 1.03 -8.54 5.01
CA ILE A 131 1.58 -9.31 3.88
C ILE A 131 2.34 -10.52 4.43
N CYS A 132 2.09 -11.71 3.87
CA CYS A 132 2.89 -12.89 4.16
C CYS A 132 4.10 -12.97 3.21
N THR A 133 5.28 -13.11 3.79
CA THR A 133 6.54 -13.27 3.06
C THR A 133 7.18 -14.61 3.40
N SER A 134 7.91 -15.21 2.45
CA SER A 134 8.38 -16.59 2.56
C SER A 134 9.66 -16.74 3.39
N SER A 135 10.00 -15.75 4.21
CA SER A 135 11.07 -15.91 5.18
C SER A 135 10.59 -16.84 6.28
N ASN A 136 11.05 -18.10 6.22
CA ASN A 136 10.99 -19.02 7.35
C ASN A 136 11.66 -18.39 8.57
N SER A 137 10.87 -17.70 9.40
CA SER A 137 11.12 -17.38 10.80
C SER A 137 10.06 -16.37 11.21
N SER A 138 9.05 -16.83 11.94
CA SER A 138 8.08 -15.98 12.64
C SER A 138 8.71 -15.23 13.83
N ARG A 139 10.02 -14.92 13.76
CA ARG A 139 10.83 -14.33 14.84
C ARG A 139 11.91 -13.35 14.39
N ASP A 140 12.18 -13.19 13.08
CA ASP A 140 13.27 -12.33 12.60
C ASP A 140 12.79 -11.13 11.78
N LEU A 141 11.82 -10.40 12.35
CA LEU A 141 11.63 -8.96 12.13
C LEU A 141 11.23 -8.31 13.46
#